data_AF-A0A813D9C9-F1
#
_entry.id   AF-A0A813D9C9-F1
#
_cell.length_a   1.000
_cell.length_b   1.000
_cell.length_c   1.000
_cell.angle_alpha   90.00
_cell.angle_beta   90.00
_cell.angle_gamma   90.00
#
_symmetry.space_group_name_H-M   'P 1'
#
loop_
_entity.id
_entity.type
_entity.pdbx_description
1 polymer ?
#
loop_
_entity_poly.entity_id
_entity_poly.type
_entity_poly.pdbx_seq_one_letter_code
_entity_poly.pdbx_strand_id
1 'polypeptide(L)'
;ATTNTSRSSSLSGALVENDTTFDTEVTMDLSPLTPGVWYRMCVDLDGTATAYSFHDTGLIVYTSPITRINPKVLAVGLNQALEVECSTSSFSGSACSASTMAYLSTWC
;
A
#
# COMPACT_ATOMS: atom_id res chain seq x y z
N ALA A 1 16.84 19.69 -11.63
CA ALA A 1 15.50 20.20 -11.28
C ALA A 1 14.53 19.02 -11.28
N THR A 2 14.32 18.41 -10.12
CA THR A 2 13.39 17.28 -9.95
C THR A 2 12.02 17.87 -9.60
N THR A 3 11.07 17.72 -10.51
CA THR A 3 9.68 18.15 -10.32
C THR A 3 9.02 17.30 -9.25
N ASN A 4 8.90 17.85 -8.05
CA ASN A 4 8.02 17.35 -6.99
C ASN A 4 6.57 17.46 -7.49
N THR A 5 6.01 16.38 -8.02
CA THR A 5 4.56 16.29 -8.19
C THR A 5 3.95 16.09 -6.81
N SER A 6 3.53 17.18 -6.18
CA SER A 6 2.68 17.15 -4.99
C SER A 6 1.33 16.54 -5.37
N ARG A 7 1.16 15.24 -5.14
CA ARG A 7 -0.17 14.63 -5.14
C ARG A 7 -0.81 14.96 -3.80
N SER A 8 -1.69 15.96 -3.81
CA SER A 8 -2.49 16.36 -2.68
C SER A 8 -3.49 15.24 -2.33
N SER A 9 -3.41 14.70 -1.12
CA SER A 9 -4.52 13.98 -0.48
C SER A 9 -5.28 14.99 0.37
N SER A 10 -6.49 15.37 -0.03
CA SER A 10 -7.34 16.25 0.76
C SER A 10 -7.96 15.48 1.93
N LEU A 11 -7.68 15.90 3.16
CA LEU A 11 -8.47 15.49 4.33
C LEU A 11 -9.72 16.36 4.41
N SER A 12 -10.89 15.73 4.44
CA SER A 12 -12.15 16.39 4.80
C SER A 12 -12.53 15.97 6.22
N GLY A 13 -12.24 16.82 7.21
CA GLY A 13 -12.71 16.64 8.58
C GLY A 13 -13.75 17.72 8.92
N ALA A 14 -14.94 17.32 9.38
CA ALA A 14 -15.96 18.24 9.89
C ALA A 14 -15.86 18.35 11.42
N LEU A 15 -15.56 19.54 11.95
CA LEU A 15 -15.51 19.76 13.40
C LEU A 15 -16.89 19.50 13.99
N VAL A 16 -17.02 18.46 14.81
CA VAL A 16 -18.16 18.31 15.72
C VAL A 16 -17.75 18.90 17.07
N GLU A 17 -18.35 20.03 17.44
CA GLU A 17 -18.13 20.64 18.76
C GLU A 17 -18.42 19.61 19.86
N ASN A 18 -17.37 19.24 20.61
CA ASN A 18 -17.34 18.31 21.76
C ASN A 18 -17.06 16.82 21.49
N ASP A 19 -16.69 16.44 20.25
CA ASP A 19 -16.09 15.13 19.98
C ASP A 19 -14.90 15.33 19.04
N THR A 20 -13.68 15.21 19.56
CA THR A 20 -12.45 15.44 18.79
C THR A 20 -12.07 14.25 17.91
N THR A 21 -12.93 13.24 17.81
CA THR A 21 -12.67 12.03 17.03
C THR A 21 -13.17 12.24 15.61
N PHE A 22 -12.25 12.55 14.71
CA PHE A 22 -12.54 12.60 13.28
C PHE A 22 -12.24 11.24 12.66
N ASP A 23 -13.27 10.52 12.22
CA ASP A 23 -13.09 9.39 11.32
C ASP A 23 -12.57 9.91 9.98
N THR A 24 -11.25 9.88 9.85
CA THR A 24 -10.56 10.34 8.65
C THR A 24 -10.11 9.14 7.85
N GLU A 25 -10.64 9.01 6.64
CA GLU A 25 -10.13 8.08 5.64
C GLU A 25 -9.19 8.82 4.68
N VAL A 26 -8.01 8.25 4.42
CA VAL A 26 -7.05 8.81 3.47
C VAL A 26 -6.71 7.75 2.42
N THR A 27 -6.99 8.06 1.15
CA THR A 27 -6.61 7.23 0.01
C THR A 27 -5.33 7.77 -0.64
N MET A 28 -4.30 6.93 -0.72
CA MET A 28 -2.99 7.28 -1.29
C MET A 28 -2.65 6.43 -2.51
N ASP A 29 -2.10 7.05 -3.56
CA ASP A 29 -1.52 6.31 -4.68
C ASP A 29 -0.11 5.81 -4.33
N LEU A 30 0.01 4.51 -4.10
CA LEU A 30 1.26 3.84 -3.76
C LEU A 30 2.03 3.31 -4.98
N SER A 31 1.56 3.55 -6.22
CA SER A 31 2.25 3.13 -7.45
C SER A 31 3.69 3.64 -7.62
N PRO A 32 4.12 4.78 -7.02
CA PRO A 32 5.52 5.21 -7.09
C PRO A 32 6.46 4.43 -6.16
N LEU A 33 5.94 3.65 -5.22
CA LEU A 33 6.76 2.91 -4.27
C LEU A 33 7.41 1.69 -4.95
N THR A 34 8.59 1.33 -4.49
CA THR A 34 9.30 0.14 -4.97
C THR A 34 8.59 -1.11 -4.43
N PRO A 35 8.15 -2.04 -5.28
CA PRO A 35 7.54 -3.28 -4.81
C PRO A 35 8.55 -4.19 -4.11
N GLY A 36 8.07 -4.99 -3.15
CA GLY A 36 8.88 -5.90 -2.33
C GLY A 36 9.57 -5.21 -1.14
N VAL A 37 9.22 -3.96 -0.84
CA VAL A 37 9.89 -3.14 0.18
C VAL A 37 8.94 -2.83 1.33
N TRP A 38 9.49 -2.79 2.54
CA TRP A 38 8.79 -2.34 3.74
C TRP A 38 9.02 -0.84 3.95
N TYR A 39 7.95 -0.08 4.08
CA TYR A 39 7.95 1.36 4.32
C TYR A 39 7.41 1.68 5.71
N ARG A 40 7.86 2.80 6.28
CA ARG A 40 7.27 3.41 7.46
C ARG A 40 6.33 4.52 7.02
N MET A 41 5.13 4.56 7.59
CA MET A 41 4.21 5.66 7.33
C MET A 41 4.53 6.82 8.27
N CYS A 42 4.89 7.95 7.68
CA CYS A 42 5.11 9.18 8.41
C CYS A 42 3.95 10.15 8.16
N VAL A 43 3.59 10.91 9.19
CA VAL A 43 2.59 11.99 9.11
C VAL A 43 3.27 13.32 9.36
N ASP A 44 2.80 14.33 8.64
CA ASP A 44 3.17 15.73 8.79
C ASP A 44 1.98 16.46 9.41
N LEU A 45 2.18 17.02 10.61
CA LEU A 45 1.10 17.61 11.41
C LEU A 45 0.90 19.09 11.12
N ASP A 46 1.91 19.77 10.57
CA ASP A 46 1.85 21.18 10.18
C ASP A 46 1.84 21.39 8.66
N GLY A 47 1.87 20.30 7.88
CA GLY A 47 1.74 20.32 6.44
C GLY A 47 2.92 21.04 5.79
N THR A 48 2.68 21.99 4.88
CA THR A 48 3.79 22.65 4.18
C THR A 48 4.64 23.58 5.06
N ALA A 49 4.29 23.75 6.33
CA ALA A 49 5.14 24.46 7.28
C ALA A 49 6.39 23.63 7.63
N THR A 50 7.30 24.22 8.40
CA THR A 50 8.58 23.58 8.78
C THR A 50 8.79 23.63 10.29
N ALA A 51 7.73 23.83 11.06
CA ALA A 51 7.80 23.93 12.51
C ALA A 51 7.98 22.55 13.13
N TYR A 52 7.42 21.52 12.51
CA TYR A 52 7.63 20.13 12.89
C TYR A 52 8.27 19.33 11.76
N SER A 53 8.98 18.27 12.16
CA SER A 53 9.45 17.25 11.23
C SER A 53 8.36 16.20 11.04
N PHE A 54 8.39 15.49 9.91
CA PHE A 54 7.63 14.25 9.74
C PHE A 54 7.78 13.34 10.97
N HIS A 55 6.65 12.84 11.46
CA HIS A 55 6.60 11.94 12.60
C HIS A 55 6.29 10.51 12.15
N ASP A 56 7.04 9.54 12.66
CA ASP A 56 6.79 8.11 12.42
C ASP A 56 5.52 7.68 13.17
N THR A 57 4.53 7.15 12.45
CA THR A 57 3.27 6.69 13.06
C THR A 57 3.42 5.33 13.76
N GLY A 58 4.53 4.62 13.54
CA GLY A 58 4.72 3.22 13.94
C GLY A 58 4.03 2.22 13.00
N LEU A 59 3.27 2.69 12.02
CA LEU A 59 2.65 1.84 11.00
C LEU A 59 3.69 1.44 9.94
N ILE A 60 3.71 0.15 9.63
CA ILE A 60 4.60 -0.43 8.62
C ILE A 60 3.74 -0.91 7.45
N VAL A 61 4.07 -0.47 6.25
CA VAL A 61 3.37 -0.82 5.00
C VAL A 61 4.29 -1.67 4.14
N TYR A 62 3.80 -2.83 3.71
CA TYR A 62 4.50 -3.67 2.74
C TYR A 62 3.91 -3.47 1.34
N THR A 63 4.76 -3.12 0.37
CA THR A 63 4.34 -3.07 -1.03
C THR A 63 4.50 -4.45 -1.65
N SER A 64 3.39 -5.13 -1.93
CA SER A 64 3.44 -6.45 -2.55
C SER A 64 4.11 -6.36 -3.94
N PRO A 65 5.03 -7.29 -4.27
CA PRO A 65 5.60 -7.38 -5.60
C PRO A 65 4.70 -8.10 -6.60
N ILE A 66 3.54 -8.62 -6.18
CA ILE A 66 2.60 -9.30 -7.07
C ILE A 66 1.93 -8.27 -7.98
N THR A 67 2.15 -8.38 -9.29
CA THR A 67 1.61 -7.46 -10.31
C THR A 67 0.35 -8.01 -10.96
N ARG A 68 0.19 -9.33 -11.03
CA ARG A 68 -0.98 -9.96 -11.63
C ARG A 68 -1.27 -11.32 -11.00
N ILE A 69 -2.55 -11.61 -10.84
CA ILE A 69 -3.09 -12.91 -10.43
C ILE A 69 -4.13 -13.32 -11.47
N ASN A 70 -3.98 -14.51 -12.06
CA ASN A 70 -4.89 -15.01 -13.09
C ASN A 70 -5.10 -16.54 -13.02
N PRO A 71 -6.34 -17.04 -12.94
CA PRO A 71 -7.60 -16.29 -12.82
C PRO A 71 -7.80 -15.73 -11.40
N LYS A 72 -8.60 -14.66 -11.24
CA LYS A 72 -8.95 -14.10 -9.92
C LYS A 72 -9.88 -15.00 -9.10
N VAL A 73 -10.58 -15.91 -9.77
CA VAL A 73 -11.54 -16.84 -9.17
C VAL A 73 -11.26 -18.22 -9.72
N LEU A 74 -11.23 -19.21 -8.84
CA LEU A 74 -11.09 -20.61 -9.20
C LEU A 74 -12.42 -21.34 -9.02
N ALA A 75 -12.90 -22.01 -10.08
CA ALA A 75 -14.13 -22.78 -10.06
C ALA A 75 -13.87 -24.17 -9.49
N VAL A 76 -14.59 -24.59 -8.44
CA VAL A 76 -14.42 -25.89 -7.75
C VAL A 76 -14.21 -27.04 -8.74
N GLY A 77 -13.08 -27.73 -8.63
CA GLY A 77 -12.69 -28.79 -9.55
C GLY A 77 -11.28 -29.34 -9.26
N LEU A 78 -10.87 -30.33 -10.06
CA LEU A 78 -9.52 -30.90 -9.98
C LEU A 78 -8.53 -30.09 -10.82
N ASN A 79 -7.26 -30.07 -10.41
CA ASN A 79 -6.15 -29.48 -11.17
C ASN A 79 -6.34 -28.00 -11.57
N GLN A 80 -6.93 -27.21 -10.68
CA GLN A 80 -6.95 -25.76 -10.84
C GLN A 80 -5.53 -25.21 -10.80
N ALA A 81 -5.22 -24.30 -11.71
CA ALA A 81 -3.96 -23.57 -11.74
C ALA A 81 -4.20 -22.07 -11.63
N LEU A 82 -3.30 -21.40 -10.91
CA LEU A 82 -3.23 -19.95 -10.81
C LEU A 82 -1.85 -19.52 -11.30
N GLU A 83 -1.84 -18.52 -12.16
CA GLU A 83 -0.65 -17.79 -12.58
C GLU A 83 -0.50 -16.56 -11.69
N VAL A 84 0.69 -16.42 -11.09
CA VAL A 84 1.08 -15.26 -10.29
C VAL A 84 2.28 -14.62 -10.98
N GLU A 85 2.09 -13.38 -11.42
CA GLU A 85 3.17 -12.56 -11.96
C GLU A 85 3.63 -11.57 -10.90
N CYS A 86 4.95 -11.39 -10.83
CA CYS A 86 5.55 -10.52 -9.85
C CYS A 86 6.56 -9.61 -10.54
N SER A 87 6.61 -8.35 -10.10
CA SER A 87 7.64 -7.43 -10.57
C SER A 87 9.00 -7.93 -10.11
N THR A 88 9.99 -7.85 -10.99
CA THR A 88 11.38 -7.99 -10.58
C THR A 88 11.77 -6.72 -9.82
N SER A 89 12.06 -6.84 -8.53
CA SER A 89 12.60 -5.73 -7.77
C SER A 89 14.08 -5.57 -8.10
N SER A 90 14.56 -4.35 -8.28
CA SER A 90 15.97 -4.09 -8.58
C SER A 90 16.92 -4.41 -7.41
N PHE A 91 16.38 -4.70 -6.23
CA PHE A 91 17.15 -4.89 -4.99
C PHE A 91 17.29 -6.35 -4.54
N SER A 92 16.44 -7.27 -5.00
CA SER A 92 16.54 -8.68 -4.59
C SER A 92 15.77 -9.62 -5.52
N GLY A 93 16.35 -9.97 -6.67
CA GLY A 93 15.89 -11.08 -7.52
C GLY A 93 14.40 -11.08 -7.89
N SER A 94 13.90 -12.24 -8.35
CA SER A 94 12.47 -12.46 -8.52
C SER A 94 11.80 -12.37 -7.15
N ALA A 95 10.88 -11.43 -6.99
CA ALA A 95 10.21 -11.20 -5.72
C ALA A 95 9.23 -12.32 -5.35
N CYS A 96 8.82 -13.11 -6.34
CA CYS A 96 8.19 -14.41 -6.13
C CYS A 96 9.21 -15.52 -6.26
N SER A 97 9.12 -16.48 -5.35
CA SER A 97 10.03 -17.61 -5.28
C SER A 97 9.25 -18.90 -5.01
N ALA A 98 9.95 -20.03 -5.00
CA ALA A 98 9.35 -21.30 -4.62
C ALA A 98 8.83 -21.35 -3.18
N SER A 99 9.18 -20.38 -2.32
CA SER A 99 8.64 -20.26 -0.95
C SER A 99 7.39 -19.37 -0.84
N THR A 100 6.94 -18.76 -1.93
CA THR A 100 5.73 -17.92 -1.92
C THR A 100 4.51 -18.77 -1.58
N MET A 101 3.72 -18.31 -0.60
CA MET A 101 2.46 -18.95 -0.18
C MET A 101 1.28 -18.08 -0.59
N ALA A 102 0.18 -18.73 -1.01
CA ALA A 102 -1.09 -18.08 -1.29
C ALA A 102 -2.22 -18.82 -0.58
N TYR A 103 -3.25 -18.09 -0.18
CA TYR A 103 -4.43 -18.62 0.49
C TYR A 103 -5.66 -18.31 -0.35
N LEU A 104 -6.58 -19.27 -0.47
CA LEU A 104 -7.85 -19.08 -1.15
C LEU A 104 -8.93 -18.73 -0.13
N SER A 105 -9.64 -17.63 -0.37
CA SER A 105 -10.85 -17.30 0.38
C SER A 105 -12.10 -17.73 -0.39
N THR A 106 -13.13 -18.15 0.33
CA THR A 106 -14.45 -18.44 -0.25
C THR A 106 -15.34 -17.20 -0.31
N TRP A 107 -14.94 -16.09 0.32
CA TRP A 107 -15.68 -14.82 0.40
C TRP A 107 -14.70 -13.63 0.44
N CYS A 108 -15.08 -12.50 -0.17
CA CYS A 108 -14.31 -11.25 -0.10
C CYS A 108 -14.54 -10.54 1.24
#